data_AF-K1UIS1-F1
#
_entry.id   AF-K1UIS1-F1
#
_cell.length_a   1.000
_cell.length_b   1.000
_cell.length_c   1.000
_cell.angle_alpha   90.00
_cell.angle_beta   90.00
_cell.angle_gamma   90.00
#
_symmetry.space_group_name_H-M   'P 1'
#
loop_
_entity.id
_entity.type
_entity.pdbx_description
1 polymer ?
#
loop_
_entity_poly.entity_id
_entity_poly.type
_entity_poly.pdbx_seq_one_letter_code
_entity_poly.pdbx_strand_id
1 'polypeptide(L)'
;MWRLYLLWRGAGIGTILGETNVGNAKLQKTSSNTSITDGNGNYSIAGATYGVFADKDCTKQLATLTTDENGNTDVAEVKAGTVYIKELSAPAGY
;
A
#
# COMPACT_ATOMS: atom_id res chain seq x y z
N MET A 1 14.57 -5.49 20.35
CA MET A 1 15.15 -6.81 20.65
C MET A 1 14.08 -7.83 20.29
N TRP A 2 14.25 -8.60 19.22
CA TRP A 2 13.25 -9.57 18.75
C TRP A 2 13.63 -10.98 19.25
N ARG A 3 12.66 -11.75 19.75
CA ARG A 3 12.86 -13.15 20.20
C ARG A 3 12.07 -14.09 19.26
N LEU A 4 12.74 -15.14 18.81
CA LEU A 4 12.20 -16.24 18.00
C LEU A 4 11.87 -17.42 18.93
N TYR A 5 10.69 -18.03 18.78
CA TYR A 5 10.35 -19.29 19.46
C TYR A 5 10.32 -20.44 18.45
N LEU A 6 11.10 -21.49 18.71
CA LEU A 6 11.03 -22.77 18.02
C LEU A 6 10.18 -23.75 18.83
N LEU A 7 9.18 -24.38 18.21
CA LEU A 7 8.55 -25.60 18.70
C LEU A 7 8.76 -26.68 17.63
N TRP A 8 9.72 -27.58 17.88
CA TRP A 8 10.02 -28.70 16.99
C TRP A 8 9.44 -29.99 17.56
N ARG A 9 8.61 -30.70 16.76
CA ARG A 9 8.24 -32.10 17.00
C ARG A 9 8.08 -32.82 15.65
N GLY A 10 9.10 -33.58 15.24
CA GLY A 10 8.95 -34.65 14.24
C GLY A 10 9.35 -34.30 12.79
N ALA A 11 9.76 -35.33 12.04
CA ALA A 11 10.50 -35.31 10.78
C ALA A 11 9.74 -34.72 9.57
N GLY A 12 9.68 -33.40 9.48
CA GLY A 12 9.36 -32.64 8.27
C GLY A 12 10.32 -31.47 8.07
N ILE A 13 10.45 -30.96 6.83
CA ILE A 13 11.16 -29.71 6.55
C ILE A 13 10.44 -28.59 7.30
N GLY A 14 11.07 -28.07 8.35
CA GLY A 14 10.56 -26.93 9.10
C GLY A 14 10.92 -25.63 8.40
N THR A 15 9.93 -24.90 7.90
CA THR A 15 10.12 -23.55 7.37
C THR A 15 10.13 -22.55 8.53
N ILE A 16 11.22 -21.82 8.71
CA ILE A 16 11.23 -20.61 9.53
C ILE A 16 10.78 -19.46 8.63
N LEU A 17 9.57 -18.93 8.84
CA LEU A 17 9.14 -17.65 8.26
C LEU A 17 9.41 -16.57 9.30
N GLY A 18 10.66 -16.12 9.39
CA GLY A 18 10.97 -14.84 10.00
C GLY A 18 10.99 -13.80 8.89
N GLU A 19 10.00 -12.92 8.82
CA GLU A 19 10.04 -11.77 7.92
C GLU A 19 11.09 -10.78 8.43
N THR A 20 12.33 -11.00 8.02
CA THR A 20 13.43 -10.09 8.32
C THR A 20 13.28 -8.85 7.46
N ASN A 21 12.92 -7.74 8.10
CA ASN A 21 12.83 -6.37 7.59
C ASN A 21 11.53 -6.05 6.80
N VAL A 22 10.35 -6.19 7.39
CA VAL A 22 9.13 -5.56 6.86
C VAL A 22 8.89 -4.20 7.53
N GLY A 23 8.39 -3.24 6.75
CA GLY A 23 8.01 -1.89 7.20
C GLY A 23 6.60 -1.52 6.73
N ASN A 24 6.07 -0.41 7.23
CA ASN A 24 4.72 0.05 6.92
C ASN A 24 4.76 1.24 5.95
N ALA A 25 3.94 1.21 4.90
CA ALA A 25 3.74 2.34 3.98
C ALA A 25 2.28 2.79 4.00
N LYS A 26 2.08 4.12 3.97
CA LYS A 26 0.77 4.77 3.83
C LYS A 26 0.85 5.84 2.74
N LEU A 27 -0.19 5.94 1.92
CA LEU A 27 -0.34 6.99 0.92
C LEU A 27 -1.50 7.91 1.31
N GLN A 28 -1.33 9.21 1.01
CA GLN A 28 -2.40 10.19 1.13
C GLN A 28 -2.49 11.01 -0.15
N LYS A 29 -3.67 11.05 -0.77
CA LYS A 29 -3.98 11.92 -1.92
C LYS A 29 -4.59 13.23 -1.42
N THR A 30 -4.11 14.36 -1.94
CA THR A 30 -4.57 15.71 -1.58
C THR A 30 -4.83 16.56 -2.82
N SER A 31 -5.80 17.46 -2.75
CA SER A 31 -6.03 18.48 -3.80
C SER A 31 -4.97 19.57 -3.73
N SER A 32 -4.50 20.05 -4.89
CA SER A 32 -3.60 21.21 -4.99
C SER A 32 -4.35 22.55 -4.95
N ASN A 33 -5.68 22.55 -5.16
CA ASN A 33 -6.50 23.75 -5.15
C ASN A 33 -7.88 23.47 -4.54
N THR A 34 -7.95 23.58 -3.21
CA THR A 34 -9.15 23.27 -2.42
C THR A 34 -10.32 24.21 -2.71
N SER A 35 -10.07 25.44 -3.15
CA SER A 35 -11.13 26.41 -3.48
C SER A 35 -12.04 26.00 -4.64
N ILE A 36 -11.60 25.05 -5.48
CA ILE A 36 -12.36 24.53 -6.63
C ILE A 36 -12.93 23.14 -6.32
N THR A 37 -12.26 22.39 -5.43
CA THR A 37 -12.58 20.99 -5.17
C THR A 37 -13.46 20.77 -3.94
N ASP A 38 -13.39 21.66 -2.95
CA ASP A 38 -14.17 21.52 -1.72
C ASP A 38 -15.66 21.78 -1.99
N GLY A 39 -16.51 20.85 -1.53
CA GLY A 39 -17.96 20.92 -1.76
C GLY A 39 -18.41 20.64 -3.20
N ASN A 40 -17.49 20.24 -4.09
CA ASN A 40 -17.81 19.91 -5.48
C ASN A 40 -18.23 18.43 -5.62
N GLY A 41 -19.53 18.18 -5.84
CA GLY A 41 -20.05 16.83 -5.99
C GLY A 41 -19.57 16.05 -7.22
N ASN A 42 -18.95 16.72 -8.19
CA ASN A 42 -18.35 16.08 -9.37
C ASN A 42 -16.88 15.71 -9.17
N TYR A 43 -16.31 16.03 -8.01
CA TYR A 43 -14.92 15.80 -7.67
C TYR A 43 -14.84 14.96 -6.40
N SER A 44 -13.95 13.96 -6.40
CA SER A 44 -13.64 13.20 -5.19
C SER A 44 -12.15 12.86 -5.15
N ILE A 45 -11.60 12.81 -3.94
CA ILE A 45 -10.29 12.20 -3.68
C ILE A 45 -10.40 10.73 -3.25
N ALA A 46 -11.62 10.25 -2.98
CA ALA A 46 -11.92 8.90 -2.58
C ALA A 46 -12.07 7.97 -3.78
N GLY A 47 -11.75 6.69 -3.59
CA GLY A 47 -11.88 5.66 -4.61
C GLY A 47 -10.77 5.66 -5.67
N ALA A 48 -9.78 6.56 -5.57
CA ALA A 48 -8.57 6.46 -6.36
C ALA A 48 -7.82 5.18 -5.95
N THR A 49 -7.37 4.40 -6.94
CA THR A 49 -6.64 3.16 -6.70
C THR A 49 -5.20 3.28 -7.15
N TYR A 50 -4.30 2.78 -6.30
CA TYR A 50 -2.86 2.79 -6.53
C TYR A 50 -2.33 1.37 -6.39
N GLY A 51 -1.51 0.93 -7.35
CA GLY A 51 -0.76 -0.32 -7.24
C GLY A 51 0.58 -0.07 -6.57
N VAL A 52 0.98 -0.98 -5.68
CA VAL A 52 2.32 -1.05 -5.12
C VAL A 52 3.06 -2.17 -5.85
N PHE A 53 4.27 -1.92 -6.35
CA PHE A 53 5.02 -2.82 -7.22
C PHE A 53 6.44 -3.05 -6.72
N ALA A 54 6.98 -4.24 -6.96
CA ALA A 54 8.35 -4.60 -6.62
C ALA A 54 9.38 -4.11 -7.65
N ASP A 55 8.93 -3.69 -8.82
CA ASP A 55 9.76 -3.29 -9.96
C ASP A 55 9.31 -1.96 -10.56
N LYS A 56 10.28 -1.22 -11.11
CA LYS A 56 10.05 0.10 -11.71
C LYS A 56 9.08 0.07 -12.89
N ASP A 57 9.05 -1.05 -13.61
CA ASP A 57 8.23 -1.22 -14.82
C ASP A 57 6.77 -1.53 -14.44
N CYS A 58 6.47 -1.62 -13.14
CA CYS A 58 5.15 -1.88 -12.57
C CYS A 58 4.51 -3.17 -13.12
N THR A 59 5.30 -4.24 -13.22
CA THR A 59 4.86 -5.55 -13.73
C THR A 59 4.59 -6.57 -12.63
N LYS A 60 5.19 -6.41 -11.44
CA LYS A 60 5.06 -7.29 -10.28
C LYS A 60 4.32 -6.56 -9.15
N GLN A 61 3.00 -6.59 -9.21
CA GLN A 61 2.16 -5.95 -8.21
C GLN A 61 2.19 -6.73 -6.88
N LEU A 62 2.38 -5.99 -5.80
CA LEU A 62 2.42 -6.46 -4.42
C LEU A 62 1.09 -6.22 -3.70
N ALA A 63 0.46 -5.07 -3.94
CA ALA A 63 -0.78 -4.67 -3.30
C ALA A 63 -1.56 -3.66 -4.14
N THR A 64 -2.83 -3.45 -3.78
CA THR A 64 -3.65 -2.33 -4.24
C THR A 64 -4.05 -1.51 -3.02
N LEU A 65 -3.87 -0.20 -3.10
CA LEU A 65 -4.29 0.77 -2.11
C LEU A 65 -5.46 1.58 -2.68
N THR A 66 -6.51 1.76 -1.89
CA THR A 66 -7.67 2.58 -2.24
C THR A 66 -7.78 3.73 -1.26
N THR A 67 -8.05 4.92 -1.78
CA THR A 67 -8.24 6.12 -0.99
C THR A 67 -9.64 6.20 -0.39
N ASP A 68 -9.74 6.58 0.88
CA ASP A 68 -10.99 6.90 1.57
C ASP A 68 -11.46 8.34 1.29
N GLU A 69 -12.56 8.75 1.94
CA GLU A 69 -13.14 10.10 1.85
C GLU A 69 -12.16 11.23 2.20
N ASN A 70 -11.12 10.93 2.98
CA ASN A 70 -10.08 11.86 3.40
C ASN A 70 -8.80 11.71 2.56
N GLY A 71 -8.84 10.92 1.48
CA GLY A 71 -7.71 10.63 0.62
C GLY A 71 -6.66 9.70 1.24
N ASN A 72 -6.94 9.08 2.40
CA ASN A 72 -6.03 8.14 3.05
C ASN A 72 -6.18 6.74 2.48
N THR A 73 -5.09 5.99 2.43
CA THR A 73 -5.13 4.55 2.21
C THR A 73 -4.97 3.78 3.51
N ASP A 74 -5.35 2.51 3.49
CA ASP A 74 -4.89 1.55 4.48
C ASP A 74 -3.36 1.40 4.44
N VAL A 75 -2.83 0.75 5.47
CA VAL A 75 -1.39 0.46 5.58
C VAL A 75 -1.05 -0.76 4.72
N ALA A 76 -0.12 -0.59 3.79
CA ALA A 76 0.50 -1.72 3.11
C ALA A 76 1.76 -2.14 3.86
N GLU A 77 1.85 -3.44 4.15
CA GLU A 77 3.10 -4.04 4.58
C GLU A 77 4.04 -4.18 3.38
N VAL A 78 5.24 -3.62 3.51
CA VAL A 78 6.25 -3.61 2.46
C VAL A 78 7.53 -4.22 2.99
N LYS A 79 8.04 -5.21 2.27
CA LYS A 79 9.39 -5.74 2.52
C LYS A 79 10.42 -4.63 2.33
N ALA A 80 11.44 -4.60 3.17
CA ALA A 80 12.51 -3.62 3.08
C ALA A 80 13.16 -3.67 1.70
N GLY A 81 13.25 -2.49 1.09
CA GLY A 81 13.64 -2.33 -0.29
C GLY A 81 12.84 -1.20 -0.94
N THR A 82 13.13 -0.93 -2.20
CA THR A 82 12.38 0.06 -2.98
C THR A 82 11.10 -0.58 -3.52
N VAL A 83 9.98 0.08 -3.26
CA VAL A 83 8.70 -0.19 -3.93
C VAL A 83 8.34 0.96 -4.84
N TYR A 84 7.55 0.67 -5.86
CA TYR A 84 7.09 1.64 -6.85
C TYR A 84 5.57 1.76 -6.73
N ILE A 85 5.06 2.98 -6.80
CA ILE A 85 3.63 3.24 -6.70
C ILE A 85 3.15 3.85 -8.01
N LYS A 86 2.04 3.34 -8.55
CA LYS A 86 1.41 3.84 -9.77
C LYS A 86 -0.10 3.93 -9.59
N GLU A 87 -0.69 5.06 -10.01
CA GLU A 87 -2.15 5.21 -10.07
C GLU A 87 -2.71 4.26 -11.13
N LEU A 88 -3.71 3.46 -10.75
CA LEU A 88 -4.38 2.49 -11.61
C LEU A 88 -5.70 3.02 -12.12
N SER A 89 -6.45 3.69 -11.24
CA SER A 89 -7.69 4.37 -11.57
C SER A 89 -7.78 5.69 -10.83
N ALA A 90 -8.08 6.74 -11.58
CA ALA A 90 -8.42 8.04 -11.03
C ALA A 90 -9.77 7.98 -10.30
N PRO A 91 -9.98 8.84 -9.28
CA PRO A 91 -11.29 9.02 -8.66
C PRO A 91 -12.18 9.91 -9.54
N ALA A 92 -13.43 10.09 -9.15
CA ALA A 92 -14.37 10.93 -9.90
C ALA A 92 -13.85 12.39 -10.05
N GLY A 93 -13.95 12.93 -11.27
CA GLY A 93 -13.60 14.32 -11.57
C GLY A 93 -12.13 14.59 -11.91
N TYR A 94 -11.34 13.53 -12.13
CA TYR A 94 -9.93 13.57 -12.56
C TYR A 94 -9.72 12.97 -13.95
#